data_AF-A0A5A7ZZK9-F1
#
_entry.id   AF-A0A5A7ZZK9-F1
#
_cell.length_a   1.000
_cell.length_b   1.000
_cell.length_c   1.000
_cell.angle_alpha   90.00
_cell.angle_beta   90.00
_cell.angle_gamma   90.00
#
_symmetry.space_group_name_H-M   'P 1'
#
loop_
_entity.id
_entity.type
_entity.pdbx_description
1 polymer ?
#
loop_
_entity_poly.entity_id
_entity_poly.type
_entity_poly.pdbx_seq_one_letter_code
_entity_poly.pdbx_strand_id
1 'polypeptide(L)'
;MTAGDPPNKMAEVAGLAAAIADHILSQHQAGTTIPPEQFRMLVSAARMLLDNGVAWPPSVTYLVMEVARRVEEAVPPPRGDEVVAQLTQALDAARPA
;
A
#
# COMPACT_ATOMS: atom_id res chain seq x y z
N MET A 1 -28.17 22.83 15.65
CA MET A 1 -26.89 22.14 15.91
C MET A 1 -27.10 20.68 15.51
N THR A 2 -26.99 20.37 14.22
CA THR A 2 -27.32 19.02 13.74
C THR A 2 -26.06 18.18 13.83
N ALA A 3 -26.05 17.25 14.79
CA ALA A 3 -24.99 16.24 14.89
C ALA A 3 -24.97 15.46 13.57
N GLY A 4 -23.83 15.52 12.88
CA GLY A 4 -23.65 14.88 11.57
C GLY A 4 -23.91 13.38 11.67
N ASP A 5 -24.80 12.91 10.80
CA ASP A 5 -25.11 11.49 10.66
C ASP A 5 -23.82 10.71 10.31
N PRO A 6 -23.49 9.61 11.02
CA PRO A 6 -22.31 8.79 10.76
C PRO A 6 -22.09 8.40 9.27
N PRO A 7 -23.11 8.08 8.45
CA PRO A 7 -22.88 7.77 7.03
C PRO A 7 -22.35 8.96 6.22
N ASN A 8 -22.60 10.20 6.65
CA ASN A 8 -22.16 11.39 5.92
C ASN A 8 -20.66 11.65 6.12
N LYS A 9 -20.15 11.40 7.34
CA LYS A 9 -18.74 11.62 7.68
C LYS A 9 -17.80 10.69 6.92
N MET A 10 -18.20 9.44 6.68
CA MET A 10 -17.37 8.51 5.91
C MET A 10 -17.35 8.84 4.41
N ALA A 11 -18.44 9.41 3.88
CA ALA A 11 -18.44 9.94 2.51
C ALA A 11 -17.47 11.12 2.36
N GLU A 12 -17.38 12.00 3.36
CA GLU A 12 -16.38 13.08 3.39
C GLU A 12 -14.94 12.56 3.46
N VAL A 13 -14.69 11.55 4.30
CA VAL A 13 -13.37 10.89 4.38
C VAL A 13 -13.01 10.22 3.05
N ALA A 14 -13.98 9.59 2.38
CA ALA A 14 -13.78 9.00 1.05
C ALA A 14 -13.44 10.06 0.00
N GLY A 15 -14.15 11.20 0.02
CA GLY A 15 -13.85 12.33 -0.86
C GLY A 15 -12.46 12.90 -0.62
N LEU A 16 -12.06 13.07 0.64
CA LEU A 16 -10.73 13.54 1.00
C LEU A 16 -9.64 12.57 0.56
N ALA A 17 -9.83 11.26 0.79
CA ALA A 17 -8.90 10.23 0.35
C ALA A 17 -8.73 10.21 -1.17
N ALA A 18 -9.84 10.36 -1.92
CA ALA A 18 -9.80 10.45 -3.38
C ALA A 18 -9.01 11.67 -3.86
N ALA A 19 -9.29 12.86 -3.30
CA ALA A 19 -8.58 14.09 -3.67
C ALA A 19 -7.07 14.03 -3.39
N ILE A 20 -6.68 13.43 -2.26
CA ILE A 20 -5.26 13.22 -1.93
C ILE A 20 -4.63 12.22 -2.92
N ALA A 21 -5.31 11.12 -3.23
CA ALA A 21 -4.82 10.13 -4.18
C ALA A 21 -4.65 10.71 -5.59
N ASP A 22 -5.63 11.48 -6.07
CA ASP A 22 -5.58 12.15 -7.38
C ASP A 22 -4.43 13.17 -7.46
N HIS A 23 -4.21 13.92 -6.38
CA HIS A 23 -3.11 14.87 -6.31
C HIS A 23 -1.74 14.16 -6.36
N ILE A 24 -1.58 13.07 -5.62
CA ILE A 24 -0.36 12.26 -5.64
C ILE A 24 -0.14 11.65 -7.03
N LEU A 25 -1.19 11.14 -7.68
CA LEU A 25 -1.12 10.59 -9.04
C LEU A 25 -0.70 11.65 -10.06
N SER A 26 -1.27 12.85 -9.97
CA SER A 26 -0.92 13.99 -10.82
C SER A 26 0.55 14.40 -10.64
N GLN A 27 1.03 14.42 -9.39
CA GLN A 27 2.44 14.70 -9.08
C GLN A 27 3.38 13.63 -9.61
N HIS A 28 2.99 12.36 -9.50
CA HIS A 28 3.76 11.24 -10.02
C HIS A 28 3.86 11.29 -11.55
N GLN A 29 2.76 11.59 -12.25
CA GLN A 29 2.76 11.81 -13.71
C GLN A 29 3.65 12.99 -14.12
N ALA A 30 3.72 14.03 -13.30
CA ALA A 30 4.61 15.17 -13.51
C ALA A 30 6.10 14.87 -13.18
N GLY A 31 6.45 13.64 -12.78
CA GLY A 31 7.82 13.26 -12.42
C GLY A 31 8.30 13.86 -11.09
N THR A 32 7.37 14.39 -10.29
CA THR A 32 7.69 14.98 -8.98
C THR A 32 7.61 13.94 -7.86
N THR A 33 8.48 14.04 -6.87
CA THR A 33 8.52 13.10 -5.75
C THR A 33 7.26 13.24 -4.90
N ILE A 34 6.61 12.11 -4.63
CA ILE A 34 5.42 12.03 -3.77
C ILE A 34 5.82 12.46 -2.34
N PRO A 35 5.16 13.48 -1.75
CA PRO A 35 5.45 13.88 -0.38
C PRO A 35 5.07 12.77 0.61
N PRO A 36 6.00 12.30 1.45
CA PRO A 36 5.75 11.16 2.35
C PRO A 36 4.62 11.42 3.35
N GLU A 37 4.40 12.68 3.74
CA GLU A 37 3.31 13.08 4.63
C GLU A 37 1.92 12.93 3.97
N GLN A 38 1.80 13.26 2.68
CA GLN A 38 0.54 13.10 1.95
C GLN A 38 0.20 11.61 1.77
N PHE A 39 1.22 10.80 1.49
CA PHE A 39 1.06 9.35 1.42
C PHE A 39 0.63 8.76 2.77
N ARG A 40 1.22 9.21 3.90
CA ARG A 40 0.79 8.79 5.24
C ARG A 40 -0.66 9.16 5.54
N MET A 41 -1.09 10.36 5.17
CA MET A 41 -2.48 10.79 5.30
C MET A 41 -3.43 9.90 4.48
N LEU A 42 -3.04 9.58 3.24
CA LEU A 42 -3.81 8.67 2.38
C LEU A 42 -3.96 7.28 3.01
N VAL A 43 -2.86 6.70 3.50
CA VAL A 43 -2.89 5.37 4.16
C VAL A 43 -3.80 5.39 5.39
N SER A 44 -3.75 6.47 6.17
CA SER A 44 -4.60 6.64 7.35
C SER A 44 -6.09 6.71 6.97
N ALA A 45 -6.42 7.49 5.94
CA ALA A 45 -7.79 7.60 5.44
C ALA A 45 -8.30 6.28 4.83
N ALA A 46 -7.48 5.60 4.03
CA ALA A 46 -7.82 4.30 3.45
C ALA A 46 -8.07 3.24 4.54
N ARG A 47 -7.26 3.27 5.62
CA ARG A 47 -7.46 2.40 6.77
C ARG A 47 -8.78 2.68 7.48
N MET A 48 -9.11 3.95 7.70
CA MET A 48 -10.41 4.34 8.27
C MET A 48 -11.58 3.85 7.42
N LEU A 49 -11.51 3.95 6.09
CA LEU A 49 -12.55 3.45 5.19
C LEU A 49 -12.71 1.93 5.31
N LEU A 50 -11.58 1.20 5.34
CA LEU A 50 -11.58 -0.26 5.48
C LEU A 50 -12.19 -0.71 6.81
N ASP A 51 -11.79 -0.08 7.92
CA ASP A 51 -12.28 -0.40 9.26
C ASP A 51 -13.79 -0.14 9.42
N ASN A 52 -14.37 0.75 8.59
CA ASN A 52 -15.80 1.06 8.57
C ASN A 52 -16.56 0.32 7.46
N GLY A 53 -15.93 -0.62 6.74
CA GLY A 53 -16.57 -1.40 5.67
C GLY A 53 -16.94 -0.58 4.43
N VAL A 54 -16.32 0.60 4.25
CA VAL A 54 -16.56 1.49 3.11
C VAL A 54 -15.63 1.11 1.97
N ALA A 55 -16.21 0.88 0.79
CA ALA A 55 -15.45 0.60 -0.41
C ALA A 55 -14.50 1.76 -0.74
N TRP A 56 -13.26 1.43 -1.11
CA TRP A 56 -12.27 2.45 -1.45
C TRP A 56 -12.62 3.13 -2.78
N PRO A 57 -12.41 4.45 -2.88
CA PRO A 57 -12.48 5.15 -4.15
C PRO A 57 -11.45 4.58 -5.15
N PRO A 58 -11.74 4.57 -6.46
CA PRO A 58 -10.85 4.00 -7.49
C PRO A 58 -9.41 4.53 -7.44
N SER A 59 -9.23 5.84 -7.23
CA SER A 59 -7.91 6.48 -7.15
C SER A 59 -7.08 5.95 -5.97
N VAL A 60 -7.72 5.68 -4.83
CA VAL A 60 -7.06 5.09 -3.65
C VAL A 60 -6.62 3.67 -3.94
N THR A 61 -7.52 2.86 -4.53
CA THR A 61 -7.22 1.48 -4.92
C THR A 61 -6.04 1.41 -5.88
N TYR A 62 -6.04 2.25 -6.92
CA TYR A 62 -4.96 2.31 -7.90
C TYR A 62 -3.62 2.64 -7.26
N LEU A 63 -3.59 3.63 -6.36
CA LEU A 63 -2.36 4.08 -5.73
C LEU A 63 -1.78 3.03 -4.78
N VAL A 64 -2.63 2.34 -4.02
CA VAL A 64 -2.20 1.23 -3.16
C VAL A 64 -1.64 0.07 -3.99
N MET A 65 -2.27 -0.28 -5.12
CA MET A 65 -1.74 -1.31 -6.02
C MET A 65 -0.39 -0.91 -6.62
N GLU A 66 -0.22 0.34 -7.06
CA GLU A 66 1.03 0.81 -7.62
C GLU A 66 2.18 0.83 -6.59
N VAL A 67 1.88 1.14 -5.33
CA VAL A 67 2.88 1.03 -4.25
C VAL A 67 3.21 -0.42 -3.95
N ALA A 68 2.22 -1.32 -3.89
CA ALA A 68 2.47 -2.75 -3.70
C ALA A 68 3.38 -3.31 -4.79
N ARG A 69 3.11 -2.97 -6.06
CA ARG A 69 3.94 -3.34 -7.21
C ARG A 69 5.39 -2.91 -7.05
N ARG A 70 5.63 -1.67 -6.62
CA ARG A 70 6.99 -1.13 -6.39
C ARG A 70 7.73 -1.83 -5.25
N VAL A 71 7.01 -2.20 -4.20
CA VAL A 71 7.59 -2.95 -3.08
C VAL A 71 7.99 -4.35 -3.56
N GLU A 72 7.15 -5.02 -4.35
CA GLU A 72 7.49 -6.31 -4.97
C GLU A 72 8.72 -6.21 -5.89
N GLU A 73 8.82 -5.17 -6.70
CA GLU A 73 9.98 -4.91 -7.57
C GLU A 73 11.26 -4.54 -6.78
N ALA A 74 11.12 -3.93 -5.60
CA ALA A 74 12.23 -3.51 -4.76
C ALA A 74 12.78 -4.64 -3.86
N VAL A 75 12.01 -5.73 -3.67
CA VAL A 75 12.53 -6.94 -3.03
C VAL A 75 13.33 -7.71 -4.07
N PRO A 76 14.67 -7.81 -3.96
CA PRO A 76 15.42 -8.65 -4.87
C PRO A 76 14.88 -10.08 -4.73
N PRO A 77 14.57 -10.78 -5.84
CA PRO A 77 14.27 -12.20 -5.75
C PRO A 77 15.45 -12.87 -5.06
N PRO A 78 15.23 -13.84 -4.15
CA PRO A 78 16.33 -14.59 -3.56
C PRO A 78 17.16 -15.14 -4.72
N ARG A 79 18.45 -14.78 -4.77
CA ARG A 79 19.35 -15.28 -5.82
C ARG A 79 19.24 -16.80 -5.76
N GLY A 80 18.86 -17.44 -6.87
CA GLY A 80 18.62 -18.89 -6.92
C GLY A 80 19.78 -19.70 -6.32
N ASP A 81 21.01 -19.18 -6.42
CA ASP A 81 22.21 -19.76 -5.84
C ASP A 81 22.18 -19.82 -4.30
N GLU A 82 21.58 -18.83 -3.63
CA GLU A 82 21.51 -18.77 -2.17
C GLU A 82 20.45 -19.74 -1.61
N VAL A 83 19.37 -19.96 -2.36
CA VAL A 83 18.36 -20.98 -2.04
C VAL A 83 18.94 -22.38 -2.23
N VAL A 84 19.68 -22.62 -3.31
CA VAL A 84 20.36 -23.91 -3.56
C VAL A 84 21.44 -24.18 -2.51
N ALA A 85 22.21 -23.16 -2.13
CA ALA A 85 23.21 -23.29 -1.06
C ALA A 85 22.56 -23.62 0.29
N GLN A 86 21.47 -22.95 0.65
CA GLN A 86 20.74 -23.24 1.89
C GLN A 86 20.10 -24.63 1.88
N LEU A 87 19.53 -25.07 0.75
CA LEU A 87 18.97 -26.42 0.64
C LEU A 87 20.06 -27.49 0.75
N THR A 88 21.21 -27.26 0.11
CA THR A 88 22.36 -28.18 0.16
C THR A 88 22.90 -28.28 1.58
N GLN A 89 23.04 -27.15 2.29
CA GLN A 89 23.50 -27.12 3.67
C GLN A 89 22.51 -27.81 4.63
N ALA A 90 21.20 -27.63 4.43
CA ALA A 90 20.17 -28.30 5.22
C ALA A 90 20.17 -29.82 4.99
N LEU A 91 20.41 -30.27 3.75
CA LEU A 91 20.53 -31.69 3.40
C LEU A 91 21.79 -32.34 3.98
N ASP A 92 22.93 -31.63 3.98
CA ASP A 92 24.15 -32.12 4.63
C ASP A 92 24.02 -32.15 6.16
N ALA A 93 23.34 -31.17 6.76
CA ALA A 93 23.08 -31.15 8.21
C ALA A 93 22.12 -32.26 8.67
N ALA A 94 21.26 -32.76 7.79
CA ALA A 94 20.32 -33.85 8.06
C ALA A 94 20.92 -35.26 7.83
N ARG A 95 22.18 -35.36 7.36
CA ARG A 95 22.85 -36.65 7.17
C ARG A 95 23.31 -37.21 8.52
N PRO A 96 22.77 -38.35 8.99
CA PRO A 96 23.28 -38.98 10.21
C PRO A 96 24.70 -39.51 9.96
N ALA A 97 25.56 -39.39 10.98
CA ALA A 97 26.95 -39.84 10.99
C ALA A 97 27.11 -41.35 10.89
#